data_AF-A0A370Q8V8-F1
#
_entry.id   AF-A0A370Q8V8-F1
#
_cell.length_a   1.000
_cell.length_b   1.000
_cell.length_c   1.000
_cell.angle_alpha   90.00
_cell.angle_beta   90.00
_cell.angle_gamma   90.00
#
_symmetry.space_group_name_H-M   'P 1'
#
loop_
_entity.id
_entity.type
_entity.pdbx_description
1 polymer ?
#
loop_
_entity_poly.entity_id
_entity_poly.type
_entity_poly.pdbx_seq_one_letter_code
_entity_poly.pdbx_strand_id
1 'polypeptide(L)'
;MKKIVILLTSFLLLACSADDASVTNEEVTLFVNHYKTTSVLNGTQFLIQENGAIGSDTFQGTAFISNFDFEPGFTYTVSAEKITTKNAGTDATTVSYKVISVNQKEPVSPQTSFEVPIARFVNGVGYVSFVQDVSTNTFFLSGQIEFDCNTLCSNIRAAIQNQEPITGSFTHGVEGTYILQALY
;
A
#
# COMPACT_ATOMS: atom_id res chain seq x y z
N MET A 1 1.47 36.70 68.78
CA MET A 1 2.70 37.22 68.14
C MET A 1 3.21 36.16 67.17
N LYS A 2 3.51 36.55 65.91
CA LYS A 2 4.17 35.79 64.80
C LYS A 2 3.40 34.54 64.32
N LYS A 3 2.73 34.44 63.15
CA LYS A 3 2.97 34.85 61.74
C LYS A 3 4.30 34.36 61.15
N ILE A 4 4.30 33.16 60.56
CA ILE A 4 5.21 32.65 59.52
C ILE A 4 4.33 31.73 58.64
N VAL A 5 3.61 32.25 57.64
CA VAL A 5 4.02 32.36 56.22
C VAL A 5 4.71 31.09 55.70
N ILE A 6 3.91 30.12 55.25
CA ILE A 6 4.31 29.09 54.30
C ILE A 6 3.40 29.27 53.09
N LEU A 7 3.87 30.03 52.11
CA LEU A 7 3.19 30.25 50.84
C LEU A 7 4.24 30.05 49.74
N LEU A 8 4.55 28.80 49.39
CA LEU A 8 5.40 28.52 48.22
C LEU A 8 5.30 27.06 47.75
N THR A 9 4.13 26.61 47.27
CA THR A 9 4.01 25.26 46.67
C THR A 9 2.77 25.13 45.76
N SER A 10 2.59 26.01 44.77
CA SER A 10 1.48 25.87 43.81
C SER A 10 1.81 26.18 42.35
N PHE A 11 3.05 25.89 41.89
CA PHE A 11 3.43 26.22 40.50
C PHE A 11 4.14 25.11 39.71
N LEU A 12 3.96 23.84 40.06
CA LEU A 12 4.65 22.73 39.34
C LEU A 12 3.74 21.58 38.91
N LEU A 13 2.45 21.85 38.64
CA LEU A 13 1.57 20.88 37.99
C LEU A 13 1.11 21.37 36.61
N LEU A 14 2.05 21.87 35.80
CA LEU A 14 1.94 21.67 34.35
C LEU A 14 2.40 20.23 34.09
N ALA A 15 1.56 19.28 34.49
CA ALA A 15 1.69 17.91 34.01
C ALA A 15 1.55 17.99 32.48
N CYS A 16 2.67 17.80 31.77
CA CYS A 16 2.61 17.41 30.38
C CYS A 16 1.75 16.14 30.35
N SER A 17 0.50 16.25 29.89
CA SER A 17 -0.22 15.06 29.48
C SER A 17 0.60 14.47 28.35
N ALA A 18 1.18 13.30 28.58
CA ALA A 18 1.64 12.49 27.48
C ALA A 18 0.42 12.34 26.55
N ASP A 19 0.60 12.72 25.28
CA ASP A 19 -0.40 12.49 24.26
C ASP A 19 -0.50 10.97 24.08
N ASP A 20 -1.43 10.35 24.80
CA ASP A 20 -1.64 8.91 24.82
C ASP A 20 -1.99 8.43 23.40
N ALA A 21 -1.54 7.21 23.06
CA ALA A 21 -1.96 6.57 21.82
C ALA A 21 -3.50 6.44 21.80
N SER A 22 -4.13 6.97 20.77
CA SER A 22 -5.58 6.86 20.58
C SER A 22 -5.88 5.96 19.37
N VAL A 23 -6.85 5.08 19.52
CA VAL A 23 -7.38 4.25 18.43
C VAL A 23 -8.80 4.69 18.13
N THR A 24 -9.10 4.89 16.85
CA THR A 24 -10.44 5.20 16.35
C THR A 24 -10.85 4.18 15.32
N ASN A 25 -12.12 3.79 15.35
CA ASN A 25 -12.70 2.81 14.43
C ASN A 25 -13.92 3.45 13.74
N GLU A 26 -13.99 3.31 12.43
CA GLU A 26 -15.13 3.74 11.63
C GLU A 26 -15.44 2.71 10.54
N GLU A 27 -16.72 2.54 10.21
CA GLU A 27 -17.11 1.71 9.07
C GLU A 27 -17.00 2.55 7.79
N VAL A 28 -16.33 1.99 6.79
CA VAL A 28 -16.11 2.63 5.49
C VAL A 28 -16.46 1.68 4.36
N THR A 29 -16.79 2.24 3.21
CA THR A 29 -16.84 1.49 1.95
C THR A 29 -15.50 1.62 1.25
N LEU A 30 -14.91 0.49 0.87
CA LEU A 30 -13.72 0.46 0.02
C LEU A 30 -14.06 -0.09 -1.35
N PHE A 31 -13.56 0.57 -2.38
CA PHE A 31 -13.34 -0.06 -3.68
C PHE A 31 -11.90 -0.57 -3.71
N VAL A 32 -11.71 -1.86 -3.98
CA VAL A 32 -10.38 -2.49 -4.11
C VAL A 32 -10.16 -2.84 -5.57
N ASN A 33 -9.05 -2.35 -6.12
CA ASN A 33 -8.70 -2.56 -7.52
C ASN A 33 -8.28 -4.01 -7.80
N HIS A 34 -8.30 -4.39 -9.07
CA HIS A 34 -8.10 -5.76 -9.53
C HIS A 34 -6.66 -6.27 -9.52
N TYR A 35 -5.71 -5.43 -9.09
CA TYR A 35 -4.28 -5.75 -9.07
C TYR A 35 -3.60 -5.13 -7.85
N LYS A 36 -2.44 -5.68 -7.50
CA LYS A 36 -1.54 -5.12 -6.50
C LYS A 36 -0.37 -4.44 -7.21
N THR A 37 0.15 -3.39 -6.59
CA THR A 37 1.33 -2.69 -7.09
C THR A 37 2.51 -2.85 -6.13
N THR A 38 3.68 -2.34 -6.51
CA THR A 38 4.89 -2.41 -5.68
C THR A 38 4.87 -1.38 -4.56
N SER A 39 5.43 -1.76 -3.41
CA SER A 39 5.55 -0.95 -2.21
C SER A 39 6.95 -1.07 -1.63
N VAL A 40 7.59 0.06 -1.31
CA VAL A 40 8.96 0.10 -0.78
C VAL A 40 9.05 -0.58 0.58
N LEU A 41 8.00 -0.45 1.40
CA LEU A 41 8.01 -0.92 2.78
C LEU A 41 7.40 -2.32 2.92
N ASN A 42 6.45 -2.69 2.05
CA ASN A 42 5.61 -3.87 2.24
C ASN A 42 5.78 -4.93 1.13
N GLY A 43 6.66 -4.68 0.16
CA GLY A 43 6.78 -5.49 -1.04
C GLY A 43 5.66 -5.17 -2.04
N THR A 44 4.44 -5.61 -1.78
CA THR A 44 3.26 -5.25 -2.59
C THR A 44 2.21 -4.54 -1.75
N GLN A 45 1.26 -3.88 -2.42
CA GLN A 45 0.15 -3.19 -1.76
C GLN A 45 -1.09 -3.24 -2.64
N PHE A 46 -2.26 -3.26 -1.99
CA PHE A 46 -3.55 -3.03 -2.61
C PHE A 46 -3.67 -1.58 -3.06
N LEU A 47 -4.44 -1.36 -4.12
CA LEU A 47 -4.89 -0.04 -4.55
C LEU A 47 -6.36 0.10 -4.21
N ILE A 48 -6.68 1.07 -3.37
CA ILE A 48 -8.03 1.28 -2.84
C ILE A 48 -8.55 2.69 -3.07
N GLN A 49 -9.87 2.83 -3.06
CA GLN A 49 -10.58 4.09 -2.90
C GLN A 49 -11.54 3.96 -1.73
N GLU A 50 -11.67 5.03 -0.95
CA GLU A 50 -12.46 5.02 0.28
C GLU A 50 -13.63 6.01 0.16
N ASN A 51 -14.83 5.55 0.52
CA ASN A 51 -16.05 6.36 0.64
C ASN A 51 -16.30 7.25 -0.58
N GLY A 52 -16.35 8.58 -0.38
CA GLY A 52 -16.65 9.55 -1.43
C GLY A 52 -15.57 9.66 -2.53
N ALA A 53 -14.41 9.03 -2.37
CA ALA A 53 -13.38 8.97 -3.41
C ALA A 53 -13.58 7.81 -4.40
N ILE A 54 -14.55 6.92 -4.16
CA ILE A 54 -14.87 5.82 -5.08
C ILE A 54 -15.35 6.39 -6.42
N GLY A 55 -14.71 5.95 -7.50
CA GLY A 55 -14.94 6.45 -8.85
C GLY A 55 -14.03 7.63 -9.25
N SER A 56 -13.08 8.03 -8.40
CA SER A 56 -12.03 8.99 -8.79
C SER A 56 -10.94 8.34 -9.66
N ASP A 57 -10.05 9.14 -10.23
CA ASP A 57 -8.89 8.65 -10.99
C ASP A 57 -7.70 8.27 -10.09
N THR A 58 -7.81 8.48 -8.78
CA THR A 58 -6.71 8.28 -7.83
C THR A 58 -6.95 7.09 -6.93
N PHE A 59 -5.91 6.32 -6.69
CA PHE A 59 -5.91 5.20 -5.74
C PHE A 59 -4.93 5.46 -4.61
N GLN A 60 -5.30 5.04 -3.41
CA GLN A 60 -4.43 5.00 -2.25
C GLN A 60 -3.85 3.59 -2.09
N GLY A 61 -2.57 3.49 -1.72
CA GLY A 61 -1.91 2.22 -1.44
C GLY A 61 -2.15 1.78 0.00
N THR A 62 -2.51 0.51 0.22
CA THR A 62 -2.49 -0.11 1.55
C THR A 62 -1.84 -1.48 1.52
N ALA A 63 -0.97 -1.76 2.49
CA ALA A 63 -0.22 -3.02 2.55
C ALA A 63 -1.12 -4.22 2.83
N PHE A 64 -2.15 -4.03 3.67
CA PHE A 64 -2.91 -5.13 4.24
C PHE A 64 -4.36 -4.74 4.45
N ILE A 65 -5.24 -5.67 4.11
CA ILE A 65 -6.66 -5.64 4.43
C ILE A 65 -6.96 -6.99 5.10
N SER A 66 -7.30 -6.94 6.39
CA SER A 66 -7.56 -8.15 7.19
C SER A 66 -8.85 -8.82 6.73
N ASN A 67 -8.90 -10.16 6.80
CA ASN A 67 -10.06 -10.97 6.40
C ASN A 67 -10.50 -10.75 4.95
N PHE A 68 -9.54 -10.48 4.05
CA PHE A 68 -9.84 -10.24 2.65
C PHE A 68 -9.18 -11.29 1.75
N ASP A 69 -9.99 -12.19 1.21
CA ASP A 69 -9.59 -13.20 0.25
C ASP A 69 -9.54 -12.60 -1.15
N PHE A 70 -8.45 -11.89 -1.43
CA PHE A 70 -8.23 -11.22 -2.70
C PHE A 70 -7.87 -12.19 -3.82
N GLU A 71 -8.55 -12.06 -4.96
CA GLU A 71 -8.24 -12.75 -6.21
C GLU A 71 -7.84 -11.72 -7.28
N PRO A 72 -6.63 -11.84 -7.88
CA PRO A 72 -6.23 -11.00 -8.99
C PRO A 72 -7.22 -11.09 -10.15
N GLY A 73 -7.45 -9.98 -10.85
CA GLY A 73 -8.40 -9.91 -11.95
C GLY A 73 -9.85 -9.62 -11.55
N PHE A 74 -10.10 -9.34 -10.26
CA PHE A 74 -11.41 -8.92 -9.77
C PHE A 74 -11.35 -7.58 -9.06
N THR A 75 -12.25 -6.67 -9.39
CA THR A 75 -12.52 -5.49 -8.55
C THR A 75 -13.54 -5.83 -7.48
N TYR A 76 -13.44 -5.17 -6.34
CA TYR A 76 -14.31 -5.41 -5.20
C TYR A 76 -14.88 -4.11 -4.66
N THR A 77 -16.13 -4.14 -4.22
CA THR A 77 -16.66 -3.17 -3.27
C THR A 77 -16.93 -3.89 -1.96
N VAL A 78 -16.32 -3.44 -0.87
CA VAL A 78 -16.40 -4.08 0.45
C VAL A 78 -16.79 -3.06 1.51
N SER A 79 -17.56 -3.50 2.51
CA SER A 79 -17.68 -2.77 3.77
C SER A 79 -16.54 -3.21 4.68
N ALA A 80 -15.82 -2.26 5.26
CA ALA A 80 -14.65 -2.52 6.09
C ALA A 80 -14.66 -1.66 7.35
N GLU A 81 -14.09 -2.20 8.42
CA GLU A 81 -13.70 -1.45 9.60
C GLU A 81 -12.33 -0.82 9.33
N LYS A 82 -12.27 0.51 9.34
CA LYS A 82 -11.03 1.28 9.27
C LYS A 82 -10.58 1.59 10.69
N ILE A 83 -9.37 1.15 11.00
CA ILE A 83 -8.74 1.28 12.31
C ILE A 83 -7.60 2.28 12.16
N THR A 84 -7.73 3.42 12.82
CA THR A 84 -6.76 4.51 12.78
C THR A 84 -6.11 4.65 14.15
N THR A 85 -4.80 4.43 14.22
CA THR A 85 -4.01 4.47 15.46
C THR A 85 -3.05 5.66 15.43
N LYS A 86 -3.22 6.59 16.36
CA LYS A 86 -2.25 7.67 16.62
C LYS A 86 -1.09 7.07 17.42
N ASN A 87 0.14 7.18 16.89
CA ASN A 87 1.31 6.60 17.52
C ASN A 87 1.80 7.52 18.65
N ALA A 88 1.82 7.03 19.89
CA ALA A 88 2.22 7.81 21.06
C ALA A 88 3.60 8.47 20.89
N GLY A 89 3.70 9.73 21.31
CA GLY A 89 4.95 10.50 21.21
C GLY A 89 5.34 10.91 19.79
N THR A 90 4.44 10.77 18.81
CA THR A 90 4.65 11.20 17.42
C THR A 90 3.38 11.85 16.85
N ASP A 91 3.53 12.63 15.78
CA ASP A 91 2.40 13.11 14.97
C ASP A 91 1.99 12.11 13.87
N ALA A 92 2.53 10.89 13.90
CA ALA A 92 2.27 9.87 12.90
C ALA A 92 1.01 9.05 13.22
N THR A 93 0.32 8.65 12.16
CA THR A 93 -0.88 7.81 12.25
C THR A 93 -0.73 6.58 11.37
N THR A 94 -1.17 5.43 11.88
CA THR A 94 -1.22 4.16 11.13
C THR A 94 -2.67 3.83 10.83
N VAL A 95 -2.96 3.47 9.57
CA VAL A 95 -4.29 3.06 9.13
C VAL A 95 -4.24 1.60 8.72
N SER A 96 -5.21 0.81 9.19
CA SER A 96 -5.45 -0.56 8.73
C SER A 96 -6.93 -0.79 8.46
N TYR A 97 -7.22 -1.79 7.64
CA TYR A 97 -8.58 -2.15 7.27
C TYR A 97 -8.86 -3.60 7.60
N LYS A 98 -10.11 -3.90 7.94
CA LYS A 98 -10.62 -5.25 8.14
C LYS A 98 -11.96 -5.39 7.45
N VAL A 99 -12.06 -6.33 6.51
CA VAL A 99 -13.31 -6.58 5.78
C VAL A 99 -14.38 -7.11 6.74
N ILE A 100 -15.56 -6.51 6.64
CA ILE A 100 -16.79 -6.94 7.31
C ILE A 100 -17.61 -7.77 6.32
N SER A 101 -17.80 -7.26 5.10
CA SER A 101 -18.55 -7.93 4.03
C SER A 101 -18.03 -7.56 2.64
N VAL A 102 -18.11 -8.52 1.72
CA VAL A 102 -17.93 -8.27 0.28
C VAL A 102 -19.29 -7.95 -0.32
N ASN A 103 -19.47 -6.70 -0.73
CA ASN A 103 -20.75 -6.21 -1.26
C ASN A 103 -20.86 -6.51 -2.76
N GLN A 104 -19.73 -6.44 -3.47
CA GLN A 104 -19.63 -6.68 -4.91
C GLN A 104 -18.25 -7.25 -5.26
N LYS A 105 -18.21 -8.18 -6.23
CA LYS A 105 -17.00 -8.75 -6.83
C LYS A 105 -17.24 -8.88 -8.33
N GLU A 106 -16.43 -8.21 -9.15
CA GLU A 106 -16.60 -8.19 -10.59
C GLU A 106 -15.30 -8.54 -11.31
N PRO A 107 -15.31 -9.47 -12.28
CA PRO A 107 -14.14 -9.77 -13.08
C PRO A 107 -13.85 -8.59 -14.03
N VAL A 108 -12.57 -8.26 -14.19
CA VAL A 108 -12.15 -7.38 -15.28
C VAL A 108 -11.83 -8.19 -16.53
N SER A 109 -11.88 -7.53 -17.70
CA SER A 109 -11.46 -8.17 -18.95
C SER A 109 -10.00 -8.66 -18.82
N PRO A 110 -9.64 -9.85 -19.33
CA PRO A 110 -8.24 -10.30 -19.37
C PRO A 110 -7.32 -9.35 -20.15
N GLN A 111 -7.89 -8.52 -21.02
CA GLN A 111 -7.17 -7.50 -21.80
C GLN A 111 -7.04 -6.16 -21.05
N THR A 112 -7.55 -6.06 -19.82
CA THR A 112 -7.44 -4.85 -19.01
C THR A 112 -5.97 -4.65 -18.65
N SER A 113 -5.38 -3.57 -19.15
CA SER A 113 -4.01 -3.20 -18.85
C SER A 113 -3.90 -2.38 -17.57
N PHE A 114 -2.82 -2.56 -16.82
CA PHE A 114 -2.52 -1.79 -15.61
C PHE A 114 -1.03 -1.56 -15.46
N GLU A 115 -0.65 -0.47 -14.77
CA GLU A 115 0.74 -0.07 -14.63
C GLU A 115 1.29 -0.40 -13.24
N VAL A 116 2.49 -0.98 -13.20
CA VAL A 116 3.21 -1.31 -11.97
C VAL A 116 4.65 -0.86 -12.08
N PRO A 117 5.18 -0.04 -11.14
CA PRO A 117 6.58 0.31 -11.11
C PRO A 117 7.45 -0.93 -10.90
N ILE A 118 8.38 -1.18 -11.80
CA ILE A 118 9.36 -2.28 -11.73
C ILE A 118 10.61 -1.81 -10.98
N ALA A 119 11.08 -0.61 -11.27
CA ALA A 119 12.18 0.04 -10.57
C ALA A 119 11.98 1.55 -10.54
N ARG A 120 12.45 2.22 -9.49
CA ARG A 120 12.37 3.69 -9.37
C ARG A 120 13.35 4.26 -8.35
N PHE A 121 13.53 5.57 -8.38
CA PHE A 121 14.16 6.31 -7.31
C PHE A 121 13.14 6.69 -6.23
N VAL A 122 13.48 6.45 -4.98
CA VAL A 122 12.66 6.77 -3.81
C VAL A 122 13.43 7.74 -2.93
N ASN A 123 12.78 8.86 -2.59
CA ASN A 123 13.36 9.89 -1.74
C ASN A 123 13.81 9.29 -0.39
N GLY A 124 15.06 9.54 0.00
CA GLY A 124 15.64 9.03 1.24
C GLY A 124 16.10 7.57 1.19
N VAL A 125 15.84 6.83 0.11
CA VAL A 125 16.29 5.42 -0.06
C VAL A 125 17.27 5.29 -1.23
N GLY A 126 17.03 6.01 -2.34
CA GLY A 126 17.81 5.90 -3.57
C GLY A 126 17.13 5.00 -4.60
N TYR A 127 17.93 4.34 -5.44
CA TYR A 127 17.42 3.42 -6.45
C TYR A 127 16.87 2.14 -5.81
N VAL A 128 15.64 1.76 -6.17
CA VAL A 128 14.98 0.54 -5.71
C VAL A 128 14.51 -0.24 -6.93
N SER A 129 14.99 -1.49 -7.06
CA SER A 129 14.40 -2.48 -7.94
C SER A 129 13.42 -3.33 -7.14
N PHE A 130 12.22 -3.53 -7.67
CA PHE A 130 11.23 -4.41 -7.08
C PHE A 130 11.28 -5.81 -7.67
N VAL A 131 12.15 -6.11 -8.63
CA VAL A 131 12.13 -7.41 -9.29
C VAL A 131 13.26 -8.33 -8.87
N GLN A 132 12.93 -9.62 -8.79
CA GLN A 132 13.85 -10.71 -8.54
C GLN A 132 13.82 -11.65 -9.76
N ASP A 133 14.99 -11.97 -10.30
CA ASP A 133 15.13 -12.87 -11.45
C ASP A 133 14.89 -14.32 -11.01
N VAL A 134 14.08 -15.05 -11.77
CA VAL A 134 13.73 -16.46 -11.50
C VAL A 134 14.23 -17.35 -12.62
N SER A 135 13.93 -16.96 -13.86
CA SER A 135 14.25 -17.71 -15.06
C SER A 135 14.48 -16.75 -16.23
N THR A 136 14.85 -17.29 -17.40
CA THR A 136 15.07 -16.51 -18.62
C THR A 136 13.92 -15.53 -18.92
N ASN A 137 12.67 -15.97 -18.72
CA ASN A 137 11.46 -15.23 -19.10
C ASN A 137 10.56 -14.85 -17.91
N THR A 138 10.99 -15.07 -16.68
CA THR A 138 10.13 -14.91 -15.50
C THR A 138 10.83 -14.14 -14.40
N PHE A 139 10.09 -13.25 -13.76
CA PHE A 139 10.53 -12.48 -12.61
C PHE A 139 9.46 -12.51 -11.50
N PHE A 140 9.85 -12.20 -10.27
CA PHE A 140 8.93 -11.84 -9.20
C PHE A 140 8.96 -10.34 -8.93
N LEU A 141 7.80 -9.68 -8.95
CA LEU A 141 7.57 -8.36 -8.35
C LEU A 141 7.46 -8.52 -6.84
N SER A 142 8.39 -7.87 -6.15
CA SER A 142 8.57 -7.83 -4.71
C SER A 142 8.55 -9.20 -4.02
N GLY A 143 9.00 -10.23 -4.73
CA GLY A 143 9.00 -11.62 -4.24
C GLY A 143 7.61 -12.24 -4.05
N GLN A 144 6.55 -11.62 -4.56
CA GLN A 144 5.16 -12.03 -4.29
C GLN A 144 4.34 -12.28 -5.55
N ILE A 145 4.55 -11.50 -6.62
CA ILE A 145 3.77 -11.59 -7.84
C ILE A 145 4.69 -12.04 -8.97
N GLU A 146 4.49 -13.25 -9.47
CA GLU A 146 5.20 -13.72 -10.65
C GLU A 146 4.71 -12.97 -11.89
N PHE A 147 5.63 -12.62 -12.79
CA PHE A 147 5.27 -12.10 -14.09
C PHE A 147 6.15 -12.63 -15.22
N ASP A 148 5.51 -12.82 -16.37
CA ASP A 148 6.15 -13.12 -17.65
C ASP A 148 6.57 -11.80 -18.32
N CYS A 149 7.86 -11.63 -18.57
CA CYS A 149 8.41 -10.46 -19.25
C CYS A 149 8.26 -10.51 -20.77
N ASN A 150 7.71 -11.60 -21.31
CA ASN A 150 7.50 -11.85 -22.73
C ASN A 150 8.82 -11.64 -23.51
N THR A 151 8.85 -10.74 -24.49
CA THR A 151 10.08 -10.43 -25.25
C THR A 151 10.92 -9.30 -24.63
N LEU A 152 10.53 -8.76 -23.48
CA LEU A 152 11.10 -7.53 -22.88
C LEU A 152 12.07 -7.81 -21.72
N CYS A 153 12.40 -9.08 -21.46
CA CYS A 153 13.23 -9.50 -20.34
C CYS A 153 14.64 -8.88 -20.36
N SER A 154 15.23 -8.75 -21.56
CA SER A 154 16.54 -8.12 -21.75
C SER A 154 16.49 -6.62 -21.43
N ASN A 155 15.40 -5.94 -21.81
CA ASN A 155 15.18 -4.52 -21.50
C ASN A 155 15.09 -4.29 -19.99
N ILE A 156 14.35 -5.14 -19.26
CA ILE A 156 14.25 -5.06 -17.79
C ILE A 156 15.63 -5.21 -17.15
N ARG A 157 16.40 -6.25 -17.54
CA ARG A 157 17.74 -6.50 -16.98
C ARG A 157 18.69 -5.34 -17.26
N ALA A 158 18.67 -4.79 -18.48
CA ALA A 158 19.48 -3.63 -18.84
C ALA A 158 19.12 -2.39 -18.01
N ALA A 159 17.82 -2.08 -17.89
CA ALA A 159 17.35 -0.97 -17.06
C ALA A 159 17.79 -1.12 -15.60
N ILE A 160 17.67 -2.32 -15.03
CA ILE A 160 18.10 -2.58 -13.65
C ILE A 160 19.60 -2.42 -13.47
N GLN A 161 20.40 -2.95 -14.41
CA GLN A 161 21.85 -2.83 -14.38
C GLN A 161 22.30 -1.36 -14.46
N ASN A 162 21.59 -0.55 -15.24
CA ASN A 162 21.85 0.88 -15.42
C ASN A 162 21.20 1.78 -14.36
N GLN A 163 20.46 1.20 -13.41
CA GLN A 163 19.68 1.93 -12.39
C GLN A 163 18.66 2.91 -13.00
N GLU A 164 18.05 2.53 -14.12
CA GLU A 164 17.02 3.30 -14.79
C GLU A 164 15.65 3.03 -14.14
N PRO A 165 14.85 4.08 -13.85
CA PRO A 165 13.48 3.88 -13.41
C PRO A 165 12.67 3.31 -14.57
N ILE A 166 11.88 2.26 -14.31
CA ILE A 166 11.02 1.64 -15.31
C ILE A 166 9.69 1.24 -14.71
N THR A 167 8.62 1.48 -15.48
CA THR A 167 7.26 1.04 -15.19
C THR A 167 6.81 0.06 -16.25
N GLY A 168 6.22 -1.06 -15.84
CA GLY A 168 5.63 -2.01 -16.77
C GLY A 168 4.13 -1.76 -16.93
N SER A 169 3.65 -1.89 -18.16
CA SER A 169 2.23 -2.10 -18.45
C SER A 169 1.96 -3.59 -18.52
N PHE A 170 1.04 -4.08 -17.70
CA PHE A 170 0.74 -5.49 -17.53
C PHE A 170 -0.71 -5.80 -17.86
N THR A 171 -0.99 -7.06 -18.20
CA THR A 171 -2.32 -7.68 -18.14
C THR A 171 -2.30 -8.84 -17.16
N HIS A 172 -3.49 -9.35 -16.81
CA HIS A 172 -3.57 -10.57 -16.00
C HIS A 172 -3.21 -11.80 -16.82
N GLY A 173 -2.38 -12.67 -16.23
CA GLY A 173 -2.11 -14.01 -16.68
C GLY A 173 -2.91 -15.06 -15.91
N VAL A 174 -2.47 -16.31 -16.01
CA VAL A 174 -3.07 -17.43 -15.26
C VAL A 174 -2.70 -17.36 -13.79
N GLU A 175 -3.56 -17.87 -12.91
CA GLU A 175 -3.27 -18.06 -11.48
C GLU A 175 -2.73 -16.80 -10.75
N GLY A 176 -3.13 -15.61 -11.22
CA GLY A 176 -2.71 -14.35 -10.60
C GLY A 176 -1.34 -13.83 -11.02
N THR A 177 -0.70 -14.46 -12.01
CA THR A 177 0.51 -13.94 -12.67
C THR A 177 0.22 -12.68 -13.46
N TYR A 178 1.23 -11.84 -13.69
CA TYR A 178 1.14 -10.71 -14.62
C TYR A 178 1.86 -11.01 -15.93
N ILE A 179 1.40 -10.41 -17.02
CA ILE A 179 2.05 -10.52 -18.34
C ILE A 179 2.44 -9.13 -18.79
N LEU A 180 3.75 -8.90 -18.96
CA LEU A 180 4.27 -7.61 -19.40
C LEU A 180 3.96 -7.38 -20.88
N GLN A 181 3.34 -6.24 -21.17
CA GLN A 181 2.96 -5.79 -22.51
C GLN A 181 3.87 -4.69 -23.03
N ALA A 182 4.30 -3.76 -22.16
CA ALA A 182 5.16 -2.64 -22.53
C ALA A 182 5.96 -2.12 -21.33
N LEU A 183 7.03 -1.36 -21.60
CA LEU A 183 7.85 -0.66 -20.62
C LEU A 183 7.83 0.85 -20.90
N TYR A 184 7.82 1.65 -19.83
CA TYR A 184 7.87 3.11 -19.84
C TYR A 184 8.92 3.64 -18.87
#